data_AF-A0A2X3EV42-F1
#
_entry.id   AF-A0A2X3EV42-F1
#
_cell.length_a   1.000
_cell.length_b   1.000
_cell.length_c   1.000
_cell.angle_alpha   90.00
_cell.angle_beta   90.00
_cell.angle_gamma   90.00
#
_symmetry.space_group_name_H-M   'P 1'
#
loop_
_entity.id
_entity.type
_entity.pdbx_description
1 polymer ?
#
loop_
_entity_poly.entity_id
_entity_poly.type
_entity_poly.pdbx_seq_one_letter_code
_entity_poly.pdbx_strand_id
1 'polypeptide(L)' 'MDLAAFTLARDHKLPIRVFNMNKPGALRRVVMGEKEGTLITE' A
#
# COMPACT_ATOMS: atom_id res chain seq x y z
N MET A 1 -10.38 3.28 -2.41
CA MET A 1 -10.37 3.76 -1.01
C MET A 1 -11.19 5.04 -0.99
N ASP A 2 -12.07 5.20 -0.02
CA ASP A 2 -12.85 6.43 0.17
C ASP A 2 -12.03 7.50 0.90
N LEU A 3 -12.53 8.74 0.91
CA LEU A 3 -11.85 9.88 1.50
C LEU A 3 -11.63 9.72 3.01
N ALA A 4 -12.60 9.17 3.75
CA ALA A 4 -12.49 9.06 5.21
C ALA A 4 -11.36 8.09 5.60
N ALA A 5 -11.26 6.94 4.92
CA ALA A 5 -10.16 6.00 5.11
C ALA A 5 -8.79 6.62 4.78
N PHE A 6 -8.71 7.43 3.71
CA PHE A 6 -7.47 8.10 3.32
C PHE A 6 -7.04 9.17 4.35
N THR A 7 -7.99 9.98 4.84
CA THR A 7 -7.75 10.98 5.89
C THR A 7 -7.27 10.31 7.18
N LEU A 8 -7.94 9.25 7.63
CA LEU A 8 -7.52 8.50 8.83
C LEU A 8 -6.11 7.92 8.70
N ALA A 9 -5.79 7.32 7.56
CA ALA A 9 -4.45 6.78 7.31
C ALA A 9 -3.38 7.87 7.32
N ARG A 10 -3.66 9.04 6.74
CA ARG A 10 -2.78 10.21 6.75
C ARG A 10 -2.56 10.72 8.17
N ASP A 11 -3.63 10.94 8.92
CA ASP A 11 -3.58 11.52 10.28
C ASP A 11 -2.77 10.64 11.25
N HIS A 12 -2.78 9.32 11.02
CA HIS A 12 -2.04 8.34 11.81
C HIS A 12 -0.71 7.87 11.17
N LYS A 13 -0.25 8.54 10.10
CA LYS A 13 1.03 8.23 9.43
C LYS A 13 1.12 6.77 8.95
N LEU A 14 0.00 6.17 8.55
CA LEU A 14 -0.08 4.79 8.12
C LEU A 14 0.30 4.67 6.63
N PRO A 15 1.41 3.99 6.29
CA PRO A 15 1.79 3.79 4.90
C PRO A 15 0.82 2.81 4.22
N ILE A 16 0.40 3.14 2.99
CA ILE A 16 -0.50 2.31 2.18
C ILE A 16 0.27 1.79 0.97
N ARG A 17 0.20 0.48 0.72
CA ARG A 17 0.74 -0.15 -0.49
C ARG A 17 -0.38 -0.62 -1.39
N VAL A 18 -0.45 -0.06 -2.60
CA VAL A 18 -1.41 -0.48 -3.63
C VAL A 18 -0.69 -1.35 -4.65
N PHE A 19 -1.08 -2.62 -4.76
CA PHE A 19 -0.46 -3.58 -5.68
C PHE A 19 -1.50 -4.55 -6.23
N ASN A 20 -1.12 -5.29 -7.28
CA ASN A 20 -1.99 -6.28 -7.91
C ASN A 20 -1.89 -7.63 -7.17
N MET A 21 -2.95 -8.00 -6.44
CA MET A 21 -3.02 -9.29 -5.72
C MET A 21 -3.07 -10.50 -6.66
N ASN A 22 -3.59 -10.33 -7.88
CA ASN A 22 -3.74 -11.42 -8.85
C ASN A 22 -2.42 -11.78 -9.55
N LYS A 23 -1.37 -10.96 -9.38
CA LYS A 23 -0.03 -11.26 -9.90
C LYS A 23 0.68 -12.23 -8.94
N PRO A 24 1.00 -13.47 -9.36
CA PRO A 24 1.66 -14.44 -8.49
C PRO A 24 2.96 -13.88 -7.89
N GLY A 25 3.10 -14.05 -6.58
CA GLY A 25 4.26 -13.58 -5.81
C GLY A 25 4.27 -12.09 -5.48
N ALA A 26 3.28 -11.29 -5.93
CA ALA A 26 3.25 -9.84 -5.64
C ALA A 26 3.19 -9.52 -4.15
N LEU A 27 2.37 -10.24 -3.37
CA LEU A 27 2.28 -10.05 -1.92
C LEU A 27 3.66 -10.24 -1.25
N ARG A 28 4.37 -11.31 -1.60
CA ARG A 28 5.72 -11.56 -1.06
C ARG A 28 6.67 -10.43 -1.42
N ARG A 29 6.72 -10.01 -2.68
CA ARG A 29 7.59 -8.90 -3.14
C ARG A 29 7.30 -7.60 -2.39
N VAL A 30 6.03 -7.29 -2.16
CA VAL A 30 5.59 -6.12 -1.38
C VAL A 30 6.11 -6.17 0.05
N VAL A 31 5.93 -7.29 0.75
CA VAL A 31 6.36 -7.45 2.15
C VAL A 31 7.89 -7.45 2.27
N MET A 32 8.60 -7.99 1.28
CA MET A 32 10.06 -7.97 1.23
C MET A 32 10.65 -6.59 0.85
N GLY A 33 9.81 -5.58 0.59
CA GLY A 33 10.26 -4.23 0.26
C GLY A 33 10.72 -4.03 -1.18
N GLU A 34 10.44 -4.99 -2.08
CA GLU A 34 10.76 -4.84 -3.50
C GLU A 34 9.92 -3.75 -4.15
N LYS A 35 10.35 -3.23 -5.32
CA LYS A 35 9.58 -2.28 -6.14
C LYS A 35 8.37 -2.99 -6.80
N GLU A 36 7.31 -3.19 -6.01
CA GLU A 36 6.02 -3.71 -6.48
C GLU A 36 4.88 -2.76 -6.07
N GLY A 37 4.09 -2.31 -7.05
CA GLY A 37 2.97 -1.39 -6.82
C GLY A 37 3.39 0.03 -6.41
N THR A 38 2.43 0.76 -5.86
CA THR A 38 2.57 2.16 -5.43
C THR A 38 2.62 2.23 -3.91
N LEU A 39 3.65 2.89 -3.37
CA LEU A 39 3.72 3.25 -1.95
C LEU A 39 3.16 4.65 -1.78
N ILE A 40 2.19 4.80 -0.89
CA ILE A 40 1.65 6.07 -0.43
C ILE A 40 2.10 6.21 1.02
N THR A 41 2.87 7.25 1.29
CA THR A 41 3.39 7.62 2.61
C THR A 41 3.18 9.12 2.79
N GLU A 42 3.23 9.61 4.03
CA GLU A 42 3.25 11.05 4.32
C GLU A 42 4.32 11.80 3.52
#